data_AF-A0A519U5M8-F1
#
_entry.id   AF-A0A519U5M8-F1
#
_cell.length_a   1.000
_cell.length_b   1.000
_cell.length_c   1.000
_cell.angle_alpha   90.00
_cell.angle_beta   90.00
_cell.angle_gamma   90.00
#
_symmetry.space_group_name_H-M   'P 1'
#
loop_
_entity.id
_entity.type
_entity.pdbx_description
1 polymer ?
#
loop_
_entity_poly.entity_id
_entity_poly.type
_entity_poly.pdbx_seq_one_letter_code
_entity_poly.pdbx_strand_id
1 'polypeptide(L)'
;MSSTTNQSELDRLYAIISATLTHSFGPELGRFVLDGYDSSLRALEKEKKQLEFNYKRKRPEILQHQLSQLTRKLMFRVDVNYNEYIKAETGYEIDIFSDLKKRVAAIIVQKEIRNQTEAMDISTMFSYNRQTQANDQASEQFWAMLSEYSVKEGGGSSFDDTLETEELVEEIQHFPHEYQPDFWETNEIPSPDGKSRFSITHQGMGEHSSTDISISIGNSGGTIYSTQSVHKEIKAFWKDSHTLVITTGRDYVAKIQHGQVSSFDYVVEIEYIFD
;
A
#
# COMPACT_ATOMS: atom_id res chain seq x y z
N MET A 1 28.92 25.19 -22.04
CA MET A 1 27.45 25.31 -21.95
C MET A 1 26.79 24.12 -21.23
N SER A 2 27.47 23.40 -20.31
CA SER A 2 26.98 22.11 -19.77
C SER A 2 26.68 22.09 -18.26
N SER A 3 27.05 23.12 -17.49
CA SER A 3 26.88 23.12 -16.03
C SER A 3 25.51 23.59 -15.57
N THR A 4 24.90 24.55 -16.28
CA THR A 4 23.63 25.18 -15.90
C THR A 4 22.43 24.26 -16.14
N THR A 5 22.41 23.55 -17.27
CA THR A 5 21.35 22.60 -17.64
C THR A 5 21.30 21.38 -16.71
N ASN A 6 22.46 20.90 -16.25
CA ASN A 6 22.52 19.79 -15.30
C ASN A 6 22.05 20.20 -13.90
N GLN A 7 22.26 21.44 -13.49
CA GLN A 7 21.79 21.92 -12.18
C GLN A 7 20.27 22.16 -12.20
N SER A 8 19.73 22.77 -13.26
CA SER A 8 18.28 23.01 -13.34
C SER A 8 17.45 21.72 -13.33
N GLU A 9 17.94 20.65 -13.97
CA GLU A 9 17.26 19.36 -13.94
C GLU A 9 17.38 18.67 -12.57
N LEU A 10 18.53 18.79 -11.89
CA LEU A 10 18.69 18.31 -10.52
C LEU A 10 17.73 19.00 -9.55
N ASP A 11 17.61 20.33 -9.66
CA ASP A 11 16.73 21.14 -8.82
C ASP A 11 15.26 20.76 -9.06
N ARG A 12 14.88 20.57 -10.34
CA ARG A 12 13.56 20.07 -10.73
C ARG A 12 13.27 18.70 -10.12
N LEU A 13 14.16 17.72 -10.30
CA LEU A 13 13.98 16.37 -9.76
C LEU A 13 13.86 16.40 -8.23
N TYR A 14 14.72 17.16 -7.55
CA TYR A 14 14.68 17.30 -6.11
C TYR A 14 13.34 17.89 -5.62
N ALA A 15 12.89 18.97 -6.25
CA ALA A 15 11.63 19.63 -5.90
C ALA A 15 10.44 18.67 -6.07
N ILE A 16 10.35 18.00 -7.23
CA ILE A 16 9.27 17.04 -7.50
C ILE A 16 9.31 15.91 -6.48
N ILE A 17 10.44 15.22 -6.29
CA ILE A 17 10.52 14.07 -5.36
C ILE A 17 10.16 14.49 -3.93
N SER A 18 10.63 15.66 -3.48
CA SER A 18 10.30 16.16 -2.14
C SER A 18 8.80 16.41 -1.96
N ALA A 19 8.16 17.01 -2.97
CA ALA A 19 6.71 17.21 -3.00
C ALA A 19 5.97 15.86 -3.06
N THR A 20 6.43 14.90 -3.88
CA THR A 20 5.88 13.54 -3.98
C THR A 20 5.92 12.79 -2.65
N LEU A 21 7.04 12.87 -1.93
CA LEU A 21 7.18 12.26 -0.60
C LEU A 21 6.21 12.89 0.41
N THR A 22 5.98 14.19 0.32
CA THR A 22 5.02 14.88 1.19
C THR A 22 3.59 14.48 0.86
N HIS A 23 3.24 14.39 -0.43
CA HIS A 23 1.93 13.93 -0.90
C HIS A 23 1.64 12.48 -0.48
N SER A 24 2.63 11.59 -0.66
CA SER A 24 2.46 10.15 -0.44
C SER A 24 2.46 9.73 1.04
N PHE A 25 2.89 10.61 1.95
CA PHE A 25 3.02 10.35 3.38
C PHE A 25 2.43 11.50 4.21
N GLY A 26 1.52 12.27 3.62
CA GLY A 26 0.87 13.40 4.26
C GLY A 26 0.07 12.98 5.49
N PRO A 27 -0.17 13.89 6.44
CA PRO A 27 -0.95 13.61 7.66
C PRO A 27 -2.37 13.10 7.37
N GLU A 28 -2.90 13.36 6.18
CA GLU A 28 -4.25 12.96 5.76
C GLU A 28 -4.40 11.46 5.48
N LEU A 29 -3.29 10.73 5.32
CA LEU A 29 -3.33 9.30 5.00
C LEU A 29 -3.51 8.39 6.23
N GLY A 30 -3.54 8.95 7.44
CA GLY A 30 -3.56 8.19 8.67
C GLY A 30 -2.21 7.57 8.95
N ARG A 31 -1.64 7.88 10.12
CA ARG A 31 -0.39 7.26 10.55
C ARG A 31 -0.72 6.16 11.53
N PHE A 32 -0.28 4.95 11.25
CA PHE A 32 -0.42 3.84 12.20
C PHE A 32 0.77 3.84 13.15
N VAL A 33 0.52 4.18 14.41
CA VAL A 33 1.56 4.37 15.44
C VAL A 33 1.38 3.33 16.54
N LEU A 34 2.43 2.55 16.81
CA LEU A 34 2.46 1.48 17.81
C LEU A 34 3.36 1.90 18.98
N ASP A 35 2.81 2.06 20.19
CA ASP A 35 3.56 2.52 21.37
C ASP A 35 4.36 3.82 21.13
N GLY A 36 3.80 4.75 20.36
CA GLY A 36 4.47 5.99 19.94
C GLY A 36 5.51 5.81 18.82
N TYR A 37 5.69 4.60 18.29
CA TYR A 37 6.54 4.30 17.14
C TYR A 37 5.76 4.39 15.83
N ASP A 38 6.15 5.35 14.98
CA ASP A 38 5.60 5.56 13.64
C ASP A 38 6.59 5.06 12.58
N SER A 39 6.34 3.86 12.02
CA SER A 39 7.19 3.24 10.99
C SER A 39 7.23 4.08 9.72
N SER A 40 6.09 4.61 9.31
CA SER A 40 5.90 5.39 8.08
C SER A 40 6.63 6.73 8.14
N LEU A 41 6.57 7.44 9.28
CA LEU A 41 7.34 8.67 9.48
C LEU A 41 8.84 8.42 9.44
N ARG A 42 9.33 7.35 10.06
CA ARG A 42 10.76 7.00 10.02
C ARG A 42 11.21 6.63 8.61
N ALA A 43 10.39 5.88 7.87
CA ALA A 43 10.65 5.58 6.47
C ALA A 43 10.72 6.87 5.64
N LEU A 44 9.77 7.79 5.82
CA LEU A 44 9.76 9.09 5.16
C LEU A 44 11.02 9.92 5.48
N GLU A 45 11.42 9.99 6.76
CA GLU A 45 12.64 10.71 7.16
C GLU A 45 13.90 10.11 6.52
N LYS A 46 13.96 8.78 6.42
CA LYS A 46 15.05 8.08 5.75
C LYS A 46 15.08 8.42 4.26
N GLU A 47 13.94 8.40 3.58
CA GLU A 47 13.81 8.78 2.16
C GLU A 47 14.23 10.24 1.92
N LYS A 48 13.82 11.18 2.79
CA LYS A 48 14.22 12.58 2.72
C LYS A 48 15.73 12.76 2.86
N LYS A 49 16.35 12.08 3.83
CA LYS A 49 17.82 12.10 4.00
C LYS A 49 18.53 11.53 2.78
N GLN A 50 18.01 10.46 2.20
CA GLN A 50 18.58 9.83 1.00
C GLN A 50 18.46 10.74 -0.24
N LEU A 51 17.31 11.40 -0.40
CA LEU A 51 17.08 12.41 -1.44
C LEU A 51 18.11 13.54 -1.33
N GLU A 52 18.24 14.16 -0.15
CA GLU A 52 19.23 15.21 0.08
C GLU A 52 20.66 14.78 -0.22
N PHE A 53 21.03 13.57 0.20
CA PHE A 53 22.34 13.01 -0.05
C PHE A 53 22.64 12.87 -1.55
N ASN A 54 21.69 12.31 -2.31
CA ASN A 54 21.83 12.12 -3.75
C ASN A 54 21.86 13.46 -4.52
N TYR A 55 21.05 14.42 -4.10
CA TYR A 55 21.04 15.78 -4.64
C TYR A 55 22.38 16.50 -4.41
N LYS A 56 22.90 16.51 -3.17
CA LYS A 56 24.21 17.09 -2.83
C LYS A 56 25.36 16.46 -3.62
N ARG A 57 25.24 15.18 -3.97
CA ARG A 57 26.21 14.44 -4.80
C ARG A 57 25.98 14.55 -6.31
N LYS A 58 24.98 15.32 -6.76
CA LYS A 58 24.66 15.55 -8.18
C LYS A 58 24.48 14.25 -8.96
N ARG A 59 23.63 13.35 -8.46
CA ARG A 59 23.33 12.03 -9.06
C ARG A 59 21.95 12.00 -9.73
N PRO A 60 21.77 12.66 -10.90
CA PRO A 60 20.46 12.80 -11.53
C PRO A 60 19.83 11.46 -11.91
N GLU A 61 20.62 10.47 -12.32
CA GLU A 61 20.15 9.13 -12.65
C GLU A 61 19.48 8.42 -11.46
N ILE A 62 20.01 8.58 -10.25
CA ILE A 62 19.42 8.01 -9.04
C ILE A 62 18.13 8.75 -8.68
N LEU A 63 18.11 10.08 -8.83
CA LEU A 63 16.91 10.87 -8.57
C LEU A 63 15.80 10.56 -9.59
N GLN A 64 16.13 10.39 -10.86
CA GLN A 64 15.17 9.98 -11.89
C GLN A 64 14.59 8.60 -11.57
N HIS A 65 15.44 7.64 -11.20
CA HIS A 65 14.99 6.33 -10.77
C HIS A 65 14.07 6.42 -9.55
N GLN A 66 14.45 7.17 -8.51
CA GLN A 66 13.62 7.38 -7.32
C GLN A 66 12.27 8.00 -7.68
N LEU A 67 12.24 9.03 -8.53
CA LEU A 67 11.01 9.65 -9.01
C LEU A 67 10.14 8.62 -9.74
N SER A 68 10.71 7.82 -10.64
CA SER A 68 9.94 6.79 -11.37
C SER A 68 9.32 5.74 -10.46
N GLN A 69 9.99 5.35 -9.37
CA GLN A 69 9.45 4.38 -8.41
C GLN A 69 8.26 4.99 -7.66
N LEU A 70 8.39 6.24 -7.23
CA LEU A 70 7.32 6.95 -6.53
C LEU A 70 6.10 7.19 -7.42
N THR A 71 6.30 7.71 -8.63
CA THR A 71 5.20 8.02 -9.56
C THR A 71 4.52 6.76 -10.09
N ARG A 72 5.25 5.64 -10.22
CA ARG A 72 4.65 4.35 -10.58
C ARG A 72 3.60 3.90 -9.56
N LYS A 73 3.88 4.03 -8.25
CA LYS A 73 2.90 3.69 -7.20
C LYS A 73 1.65 4.57 -7.27
N LEU A 74 1.84 5.87 -7.48
CA LEU A 74 0.74 6.83 -7.63
C LEU A 74 -0.10 6.57 -8.88
N MET A 75 0.55 6.20 -9.98
CA MET A 75 -0.12 5.82 -11.22
C MET A 75 -0.99 4.58 -11.04
N PHE A 76 -0.50 3.55 -10.33
CA PHE A 76 -1.30 2.34 -10.05
C PHE A 76 -2.49 2.61 -9.13
N ARG A 77 -2.35 3.56 -8.21
CA ARG A 77 -3.48 4.06 -7.39
C ARG A 77 -4.41 4.99 -8.15
N VAL A 78 -4.08 5.30 -9.41
CA VAL A 78 -4.84 6.21 -10.26
C VAL A 78 -5.01 7.57 -9.58
N ASP A 79 -3.92 8.11 -9.04
CA ASP A 79 -3.97 9.42 -8.39
C ASP A 79 -4.07 10.54 -9.44
N VAL A 80 -5.30 10.88 -9.82
CA VAL A 80 -5.60 11.87 -10.85
C VAL A 80 -5.24 13.30 -10.44
N ASN A 81 -5.18 13.59 -9.13
CA ASN A 81 -4.94 14.92 -8.59
C ASN A 81 -3.45 15.22 -8.41
N TYR A 82 -2.60 14.19 -8.42
CA TYR A 82 -1.16 14.31 -8.18
C TYR A 82 -0.46 15.30 -9.13
N ASN A 83 -0.79 15.29 -10.43
CA ASN A 83 -0.15 16.18 -11.39
C ASN A 83 -0.44 17.66 -11.08
N GLU A 84 -1.68 17.97 -10.66
CA GLU A 84 -2.09 19.33 -10.27
C GLU A 84 -1.39 19.76 -8.98
N TYR A 85 -1.33 18.86 -8.00
CA TYR A 85 -0.60 19.08 -6.75
C TYR A 85 0.88 19.42 -7.01
N ILE A 86 1.59 18.64 -7.82
CA ILE A 86 3.01 18.91 -8.13
C ILE A 86 3.18 20.27 -8.83
N LYS A 87 2.29 20.61 -9.76
CA LYS A 87 2.34 21.90 -10.44
C LYS A 87 2.10 23.05 -9.46
N ALA A 88 1.15 22.91 -8.54
CA ALA A 88 0.86 23.93 -7.53
C ALA A 88 2.03 24.10 -6.54
N GLU A 89 2.60 23.00 -6.05
CA GLU A 89 3.63 23.00 -5.01
C GLU A 89 5.01 23.39 -5.54
N THR A 90 5.33 22.97 -6.78
CA THR A 90 6.70 23.10 -7.32
C THR A 90 6.81 24.01 -8.54
N GLY A 91 5.69 24.33 -9.18
CA GLY A 91 5.66 25.02 -10.48
C GLY A 91 6.05 24.15 -11.69
N TYR A 92 6.44 22.89 -11.47
CA TYR A 92 6.81 21.97 -12.55
C TYR A 92 5.62 21.15 -13.03
N GLU A 93 5.59 20.89 -14.33
CA GLU A 93 4.62 19.99 -14.93
C GLU A 93 5.14 18.55 -14.94
N ILE A 94 4.23 17.62 -14.65
CA ILE A 94 4.44 16.18 -14.75
C ILE A 94 3.16 15.52 -15.27
N ASP A 95 3.30 14.49 -16.10
CA ASP A 95 2.19 13.61 -16.48
C ASP A 95 2.60 12.16 -16.20
N ILE A 96 2.23 11.66 -15.02
CA ILE A 96 2.54 10.29 -14.60
C ILE A 96 1.82 9.22 -15.47
N PHE A 97 0.79 9.60 -16.22
CA PHE A 97 0.04 8.70 -17.09
C PHE A 97 0.51 8.76 -18.55
N SER A 98 1.42 9.66 -18.90
CA SER A 98 1.83 9.88 -20.30
C SER A 98 2.37 8.62 -20.98
N ASP A 99 3.23 7.86 -20.31
CA ASP A 99 3.79 6.63 -20.86
C ASP A 99 2.80 5.47 -20.81
N LEU A 100 1.90 5.43 -19.82
CA LEU A 100 0.79 4.47 -19.79
C LEU A 100 -0.11 4.66 -21.01
N LYS A 101 -0.52 5.90 -21.31
CA LYS A 101 -1.33 6.25 -22.48
C LYS A 101 -0.68 5.77 -23.78
N LYS A 102 0.64 5.92 -23.93
CA LYS A 102 1.39 5.43 -25.11
C LYS A 102 1.38 3.91 -25.21
N ARG A 103 1.64 3.20 -24.10
CA ARG A 103 1.62 1.73 -24.08
C ARG A 103 0.23 1.19 -24.38
N VAL A 104 -0.80 1.75 -23.75
CA VAL A 104 -2.20 1.38 -24.00
C VAL A 104 -2.61 1.65 -25.44
N ALA A 105 -2.23 2.78 -26.03
CA ALA A 105 -2.49 3.05 -27.45
C ALA A 105 -1.87 1.98 -28.36
N ALA A 106 -0.66 1.50 -28.05
CA ALA A 106 -0.04 0.40 -28.79
C ALA A 106 -0.81 -0.92 -28.63
N ILE A 107 -1.26 -1.24 -27.40
CA ILE A 107 -2.07 -2.44 -27.11
C ILE A 107 -3.42 -2.39 -27.86
N ILE A 108 -4.06 -1.22 -27.92
CA ILE A 108 -5.32 -1.02 -28.68
C ILE A 108 -5.11 -1.31 -30.18
N VAL A 109 -4.04 -0.78 -30.78
CA VAL A 109 -3.72 -1.02 -32.19
C VAL A 109 -3.45 -2.51 -32.45
N GLN A 110 -2.82 -3.17 -31.48
CA GLN A 110 -2.57 -4.62 -31.49
C GLN A 110 -3.85 -5.44 -31.36
N LYS A 111 -4.91 -4.91 -30.74
CA LYS A 111 -6.24 -5.53 -30.55
C LYS A 111 -6.27 -6.80 -29.70
N GLU A 112 -5.19 -7.12 -29.00
CA GLU A 112 -5.13 -8.26 -28.09
C GLU A 112 -4.24 -7.91 -26.89
N ILE A 113 -4.56 -8.50 -25.72
CA ILE A 113 -3.69 -8.50 -24.55
C ILE A 113 -2.88 -9.79 -24.57
N ARG A 114 -1.55 -9.67 -24.60
CA ARG A 114 -0.63 -10.82 -24.74
C ARG A 114 -0.12 -11.38 -23.44
N ASN A 115 -0.13 -10.59 -22.38
CA ASN A 115 0.46 -10.95 -21.11
C ASN A 115 -0.14 -10.11 -19.97
N GLN A 116 0.17 -10.50 -18.74
CA GLN A 116 -0.32 -9.86 -17.52
C GLN A 116 0.11 -8.39 -17.39
N THR A 117 1.27 -8.00 -17.94
CA THR A 117 1.71 -6.59 -17.90
C THR A 117 0.81 -5.71 -18.76
N GLU A 118 0.48 -6.15 -19.97
CA GLU A 118 -0.48 -5.47 -20.84
C GLU A 118 -1.88 -5.43 -20.21
N ALA A 119 -2.31 -6.51 -19.56
CA ALA A 119 -3.57 -6.56 -18.83
C ALA A 119 -3.62 -5.51 -17.71
N MET A 120 -2.54 -5.38 -16.93
CA MET A 120 -2.42 -4.40 -15.86
C MET A 120 -2.40 -2.95 -16.40
N ASP A 121 -1.72 -2.69 -17.52
CA ASP A 121 -1.74 -1.37 -18.18
C ASP A 121 -3.17 -1.00 -18.62
N ILE A 122 -3.90 -1.92 -19.27
CA ILE A 122 -5.29 -1.70 -19.69
C ILE A 122 -6.21 -1.49 -18.48
N SER A 123 -6.07 -2.29 -17.43
CA SER A 123 -6.86 -2.16 -16.19
C SER A 123 -6.61 -0.82 -15.49
N THR A 124 -5.35 -0.38 -15.40
CA THR A 124 -5.00 0.92 -14.81
C THR A 124 -5.62 2.07 -15.62
N MET A 125 -5.57 1.99 -16.95
CA MET A 125 -6.14 3.02 -17.83
C MET A 125 -7.68 3.02 -17.83
N PHE A 126 -8.31 1.85 -17.70
CA PHE A 126 -9.75 1.73 -17.48
C PHE A 126 -10.18 2.45 -16.19
N SER A 127 -9.45 2.21 -15.11
CA SER A 127 -9.70 2.86 -13.82
C SER A 127 -9.51 4.38 -13.88
N TYR A 128 -8.47 4.84 -14.59
CA TYR A 128 -8.27 6.26 -14.89
C TYR A 128 -9.44 6.88 -15.64
N ASN A 129 -9.95 6.23 -16.68
CA ASN A 129 -11.09 6.73 -17.45
C ASN A 129 -12.36 6.81 -16.60
N ARG A 130 -12.60 5.84 -15.71
CA ARG A 130 -13.74 5.85 -14.79
C ARG A 130 -13.67 7.02 -13.81
N GLN A 131 -12.51 7.26 -13.20
CA GLN A 131 -12.35 8.35 -12.23
C GLN A 131 -12.45 9.73 -12.88
N THR A 132 -11.91 9.88 -14.09
CA THR A 132 -11.89 11.17 -14.81
C THR A 132 -13.13 11.42 -15.67
N GLN A 133 -14.01 10.43 -15.84
CA GLN A 133 -15.15 10.47 -16.78
C GLN A 133 -14.71 10.83 -18.21
N ALA A 134 -13.49 10.49 -18.59
CA ALA A 134 -12.87 11.03 -19.79
C ALA A 134 -13.43 10.42 -21.09
N ASN A 135 -13.89 9.16 -21.08
CA ASN A 135 -14.37 8.47 -22.28
C ASN A 135 -15.09 7.14 -21.99
N ASP A 136 -16.42 7.11 -22.11
CA ASP A 136 -17.24 5.91 -21.91
C ASP A 136 -16.93 4.82 -22.96
N GLN A 137 -16.77 5.20 -24.23
CA GLN A 137 -16.52 4.25 -25.32
C GLN A 137 -15.16 3.55 -25.18
N ALA A 138 -14.13 4.28 -24.74
CA ALA A 138 -12.82 3.67 -24.46
C ALA A 138 -12.89 2.70 -23.27
N SER A 139 -13.74 3.01 -22.27
CA SER A 139 -13.93 2.16 -21.10
C SER A 139 -14.60 0.83 -21.46
N GLU A 140 -15.61 0.86 -22.33
CA GLU A 140 -16.24 -0.34 -22.90
C GLU A 140 -15.21 -1.19 -23.67
N GLN A 141 -14.36 -0.55 -24.48
CA GLN A 141 -13.32 -1.25 -25.22
C GLN A 141 -12.31 -1.94 -24.28
N PHE A 142 -11.85 -1.26 -23.23
CA PHE A 142 -10.92 -1.84 -22.27
C PHE A 142 -11.54 -3.02 -21.52
N TRP A 143 -12.79 -2.89 -21.09
CA TRP A 143 -13.51 -3.98 -20.44
C TRP A 143 -13.63 -5.22 -21.34
N ALA A 144 -13.95 -5.02 -22.62
CA ALA A 144 -14.03 -6.11 -23.59
C ALA A 144 -12.68 -6.83 -23.76
N MET A 145 -11.57 -6.08 -23.88
CA MET A 145 -10.22 -6.65 -24.01
C MET A 145 -9.81 -7.45 -22.77
N LEU A 146 -10.10 -6.94 -21.57
CA LEU A 146 -9.81 -7.64 -20.30
C LEU A 146 -10.64 -8.92 -20.15
N SER A 147 -11.91 -8.87 -20.53
CA SER A 147 -12.82 -10.02 -20.50
C SER A 147 -12.37 -11.13 -21.47
N GLU A 148 -11.90 -10.76 -22.66
CA GLU A 148 -11.36 -11.73 -23.62
C GLU A 148 -10.07 -12.39 -23.11
N TYR A 149 -9.19 -11.59 -22.49
CA TYR A 149 -7.95 -12.09 -21.90
C TYR A 149 -8.20 -13.10 -20.76
N SER A 150 -9.13 -12.81 -19.85
CA SER A 150 -9.43 -13.72 -18.72
C SER A 150 -9.97 -15.07 -19.17
N VAL A 151 -10.85 -15.09 -20.18
CA VAL A 151 -11.37 -16.32 -20.78
C VAL A 151 -10.24 -17.16 -21.39
N LYS A 152 -9.28 -16.52 -22.07
CA LYS A 152 -8.16 -17.19 -22.72
C LYS A 152 -7.19 -17.84 -21.73
N GLU A 153 -6.94 -17.20 -20.59
CA GLU A 153 -6.05 -17.73 -19.54
C GLU A 153 -6.69 -18.84 -18.69
N GLY A 154 -7.93 -19.26 -19.01
CA GLY A 154 -8.63 -20.34 -18.29
C GLY A 154 -9.10 -19.94 -16.90
N GLY A 155 -9.04 -18.65 -16.56
CA GLY A 155 -9.51 -18.10 -15.30
C GLY A 155 -11.00 -17.79 -15.36
N GLY A 156 -11.83 -18.67 -14.81
CA GLY A 156 -13.19 -18.33 -14.40
C GLY A 156 -13.17 -17.43 -13.17
N SER A 157 -12.77 -16.16 -13.33
CA SER A 157 -12.87 -15.14 -12.28
C SER A 157 -13.29 -13.84 -12.94
N SER A 158 -14.39 -13.28 -12.45
CA SER A 158 -14.74 -11.87 -12.67
C SER A 158 -13.52 -11.01 -12.32
N PHE A 159 -13.18 -10.06 -13.19
CA PHE A 159 -12.53 -8.83 -12.74
C PHE A 159 -13.53 -8.18 -11.79
N ASP A 160 -13.49 -8.57 -10.52
CA ASP A 160 -14.33 -7.96 -9.50
C ASP A 160 -13.90 -6.50 -9.36
N ASP A 161 -14.89 -5.61 -9.26
CA ASP A 161 -14.72 -4.15 -9.33
C ASP A 161 -13.97 -3.59 -8.10
N THR A 162 -13.57 -4.48 -7.20
CA THR A 162 -12.54 -4.26 -6.19
C THR A 162 -11.16 -4.34 -6.85
N LEU A 163 -10.76 -3.24 -7.50
CA LEU A 163 -9.47 -2.68 -7.12
C LEU A 163 -9.58 -2.37 -5.62
N GLU A 164 -9.48 -3.40 -4.78
CA GLU A 164 -8.83 -3.23 -3.50
C GLU A 164 -7.54 -2.55 -3.90
N THR A 165 -7.46 -1.26 -3.57
CA THR A 165 -6.20 -0.59 -3.36
C THR A 165 -5.28 -1.66 -2.81
N GLU A 166 -4.19 -1.97 -3.51
CA GLU A 166 -2.97 -2.43 -2.85
C GLU A 166 -2.63 -1.31 -1.87
N GLU A 167 -3.37 -1.35 -0.75
CA GLU A 167 -3.09 -0.74 0.52
C GLU A 167 -1.64 -1.07 0.77
N LEU A 168 -0.91 -0.06 1.23
CA LEU A 168 0.54 -0.14 1.42
C LEU A 168 0.94 -1.53 1.88
N VAL A 169 1.43 -2.30 0.93
CA VAL A 169 2.33 -3.38 1.19
C VAL A 169 3.60 -2.69 1.69
N GLU A 170 3.58 -2.32 2.97
CA GLU A 170 4.75 -2.45 3.82
C GLU A 170 5.29 -3.83 3.49
N GLU A 171 6.39 -3.86 2.73
CA GLU A 171 7.30 -4.99 2.66
C GLU A 171 6.59 -6.35 2.80
N ILE A 172 5.71 -6.71 1.83
CA ILE A 172 5.45 -8.13 1.57
C ILE A 172 6.84 -8.63 1.20
N GLN A 173 7.52 -9.19 2.21
CA GLN A 173 8.48 -10.24 2.01
C GLN A 173 7.84 -11.10 0.94
N HIS A 174 8.44 -11.13 -0.26
CA HIS A 174 8.02 -12.03 -1.31
C HIS A 174 8.01 -13.41 -0.68
N PHE A 175 6.86 -13.84 -0.16
CA PHE A 175 6.61 -15.21 0.16
C PHE A 175 6.59 -15.86 -1.22
N PRO A 176 7.59 -16.67 -1.59
CA PRO A 176 7.55 -17.35 -2.86
C PRO A 176 6.21 -18.07 -2.94
N HIS A 177 5.61 -18.13 -4.14
CA HIS A 177 4.30 -18.71 -4.45
C HIS A 177 4.04 -20.15 -3.93
N GLU A 178 4.97 -20.73 -3.17
CA GLU A 178 4.93 -22.03 -2.50
C GLU A 178 4.50 -21.96 -1.01
N TYR A 179 4.34 -20.78 -0.41
CA TYR A 179 3.88 -20.65 0.99
C TYR A 179 2.36 -20.58 1.08
N GLN A 180 1.69 -21.72 0.93
CA GLN A 180 0.33 -21.89 1.44
C GLN A 180 0.43 -22.53 2.83
N PRO A 181 -0.04 -21.87 3.90
CA PRO A 181 -0.02 -22.46 5.22
C PRO A 181 -0.90 -23.71 5.25
N ASP A 182 -0.47 -24.74 5.98
CA ASP A 182 -1.24 -25.99 6.16
C ASP A 182 -2.59 -25.71 6.83
N PHE A 183 -2.67 -24.60 7.56
CA PHE A 183 -3.84 -24.17 8.29
C PHE A 183 -3.91 -22.64 8.38
N TRP A 184 -5.09 -22.09 8.12
CA TRP A 184 -5.40 -20.65 8.23
C TRP A 184 -6.81 -20.48 8.81
N GLU A 185 -6.93 -19.86 9.97
CA GLU A 185 -8.21 -19.51 10.62
C GLU A 185 -8.15 -18.06 11.08
N THR A 186 -9.06 -17.22 10.58
CA THR A 186 -9.17 -15.80 10.94
C THR A 186 -10.56 -15.48 11.46
N ASN A 187 -10.62 -14.80 12.61
CA ASN A 187 -11.86 -14.29 13.19
C ASN A 187 -11.77 -12.77 13.34
N GLU A 188 -12.63 -12.02 12.64
CA GLU A 188 -12.74 -10.56 12.74
C GLU A 188 -13.82 -10.14 13.72
N ILE A 189 -13.51 -9.13 14.55
CA ILE A 189 -14.38 -8.64 15.61
C ILE A 189 -14.40 -7.10 15.58
N PRO A 190 -15.53 -6.47 15.23
CA PRO A 190 -15.65 -5.01 15.21
C PRO A 190 -15.72 -4.45 16.64
N SER A 191 -15.24 -3.21 16.80
CA SER A 191 -15.41 -2.41 18.01
C SER A 191 -16.88 -2.04 18.24
N PRO A 192 -17.28 -1.74 19.49
CA PRO A 192 -18.65 -1.36 19.81
C PRO A 192 -19.20 -0.15 19.03
N ASP A 193 -18.35 0.79 18.62
CA ASP A 193 -18.75 1.96 17.81
C ASP A 193 -18.57 1.76 16.30
N GLY A 194 -18.02 0.60 15.89
CA GLY A 194 -17.79 0.24 14.50
C GLY A 194 -16.65 0.98 13.81
N LYS A 195 -15.86 1.81 14.52
CA LYS A 195 -14.77 2.59 13.91
C LYS A 195 -13.47 1.81 13.72
N SER A 196 -13.29 0.77 14.51
CA SER A 196 -12.16 -0.13 14.44
C SER A 196 -12.60 -1.59 14.49
N ARG A 197 -11.71 -2.49 14.11
CA ARG A 197 -11.88 -3.94 14.23
C ARG A 197 -10.54 -4.59 14.54
N PHE A 198 -10.56 -5.75 15.19
CA PHE A 198 -9.37 -6.60 15.26
C PHE A 198 -9.66 -7.96 14.66
N SER A 199 -8.60 -8.66 14.28
CA SER A 199 -8.64 -10.03 13.80
C SER A 199 -7.70 -10.89 14.63
N ILE A 200 -8.14 -12.10 14.98
CA ILE A 200 -7.24 -13.15 15.48
C ILE A 200 -7.01 -14.12 14.34
N THR A 201 -5.76 -14.26 13.92
CA THR A 201 -5.33 -15.19 12.88
C THR A 201 -4.45 -16.27 13.47
N HIS A 202 -4.84 -17.52 13.26
CA HIS A 202 -4.00 -18.68 13.55
C HIS A 202 -3.50 -19.23 12.22
N GLN A 203 -2.18 -19.27 12.05
CA GLN A 203 -1.55 -19.80 10.85
C GLN A 203 -0.45 -20.79 11.19
N GLY A 204 -0.35 -21.88 10.44
CA GLY A 204 0.60 -22.95 10.71
C GLY A 204 1.28 -23.46 9.46
N MET A 205 2.62 -23.44 9.45
CA MET A 205 3.45 -24.19 8.50
C MET A 205 4.77 -24.56 9.17
N GLY A 206 4.81 -25.75 9.80
CA GLY A 206 5.97 -26.20 10.57
C GLY A 206 6.45 -25.19 11.62
N GLU A 207 7.71 -24.78 11.51
CA GLU A 207 8.37 -23.82 12.42
C GLU A 207 7.85 -22.36 12.26
N HIS A 208 7.09 -22.07 11.21
CA HIS A 208 6.50 -20.76 10.94
C HIS A 208 5.06 -20.61 11.43
N SER A 209 4.67 -21.43 12.41
CA SER A 209 3.38 -21.29 13.08
C SER A 209 3.31 -20.02 13.93
N SER A 210 2.17 -19.33 13.93
CA SER A 210 1.91 -18.15 14.76
C SER A 210 0.43 -17.99 15.10
N THR A 211 0.18 -17.27 16.19
CA THR A 211 -1.10 -16.61 16.44
C THR A 211 -0.87 -15.12 16.45
N ASP A 212 -1.58 -14.42 15.58
CA ASP A 212 -1.42 -13.00 15.33
C ASP A 212 -2.73 -12.29 15.65
N ILE A 213 -2.65 -11.22 16.43
CA ILE A 213 -3.76 -10.29 16.66
C ILE A 213 -3.39 -8.99 15.96
N SER A 214 -4.19 -8.64 14.95
CA SER A 214 -4.04 -7.41 14.19
C SER A 214 -5.25 -6.52 14.40
N ILE A 215 -5.04 -5.21 14.37
CA ILE A 215 -6.10 -4.21 14.50
C ILE A 215 -6.12 -3.32 13.28
N SER A 216 -7.31 -2.88 12.89
CA SER A 216 -7.57 -1.93 11.83
C SER A 216 -8.39 -0.76 12.39
N ILE A 217 -7.94 0.46 12.10
CA ILE A 217 -8.56 1.75 12.45
C ILE A 217 -8.69 2.53 11.13
N GLY A 218 -9.90 2.63 10.58
CA GLY A 218 -10.11 3.14 9.22
C GLY A 218 -9.36 2.30 8.18
N ASN A 219 -8.58 2.95 7.31
CA ASN A 219 -7.76 2.32 6.26
C ASN A 219 -6.31 2.09 6.71
N SER A 220 -6.10 1.85 8.00
CA SER A 220 -4.78 1.61 8.57
C SER A 220 -4.87 0.43 9.51
N GLY A 221 -3.84 -0.41 9.54
CA GLY A 221 -3.82 -1.55 10.43
C GLY A 221 -2.44 -2.14 10.61
N GLY A 222 -2.34 -3.07 11.56
CA GLY A 222 -1.10 -3.77 11.85
C GLY A 222 -1.23 -4.73 13.02
N THR A 223 -0.24 -5.58 13.17
CA THR A 223 -0.17 -6.59 14.24
C THR A 223 0.20 -5.93 15.56
N ILE A 224 -0.65 -6.15 16.57
CA ILE A 224 -0.46 -5.63 17.92
C ILE A 224 0.04 -6.70 18.90
N TYR A 225 -0.18 -7.97 18.57
CA TYR A 225 0.34 -9.10 19.33
C TYR A 225 0.62 -10.28 18.41
N SER A 226 1.72 -11.01 18.62
CA SER A 226 2.09 -12.18 17.83
C SER A 226 2.91 -13.17 18.66
N THR A 227 2.71 -14.47 18.45
CA THR A 227 3.47 -15.55 19.11
C THR A 227 4.34 -16.37 18.16
N GLN A 228 5.36 -17.03 18.71
CA GLN A 228 5.98 -18.20 18.09
C GLN A 228 5.10 -19.42 18.40
N SER A 229 4.47 -20.00 17.39
CA SER A 229 3.48 -21.11 17.45
C SER A 229 2.01 -20.69 17.52
N VAL A 230 1.14 -21.63 17.13
CA VAL A 230 -0.31 -21.51 17.17
C VAL A 230 -0.81 -21.82 18.57
N HIS A 231 -1.55 -20.87 19.15
CA HIS A 231 -2.13 -20.93 20.49
C HIS A 231 -3.61 -20.56 20.39
N LYS A 232 -4.49 -21.58 20.28
CA LYS A 232 -5.95 -21.39 20.12
C LYS A 232 -6.64 -20.88 21.39
N GLU A 233 -5.93 -20.95 22.49
CA GLU A 233 -6.33 -20.48 23.81
C GLU A 233 -6.18 -18.97 23.99
N ILE A 234 -5.39 -18.30 23.12
CA ILE A 234 -5.33 -16.84 23.07
C ILE A 234 -6.70 -16.31 22.68
N LYS A 235 -7.20 -15.35 23.46
CA LYS A 235 -8.47 -14.67 23.22
C LYS A 235 -8.26 -13.17 23.19
N ALA A 236 -9.06 -12.47 22.41
CA ALA A 236 -9.14 -11.03 22.46
C ALA A 236 -10.59 -10.56 22.40
N PHE A 237 -10.88 -9.44 23.06
CA PHE A 237 -12.21 -8.83 23.05
C PHE A 237 -12.13 -7.34 23.36
N TRP A 238 -13.11 -6.59 22.87
CA TRP A 238 -13.28 -5.18 23.22
C TRP A 238 -13.88 -5.07 24.62
N LYS A 239 -13.19 -4.35 25.51
CA LYS A 239 -13.73 -3.92 26.80
C LYS A 239 -14.65 -2.71 26.64
N ASP A 240 -14.24 -1.81 25.75
CA ASP A 240 -15.01 -0.68 25.23
C ASP A 240 -14.47 -0.32 23.82
N SER A 241 -14.88 0.82 23.24
CA SER A 241 -14.43 1.21 21.90
C SER A 241 -12.94 1.56 21.79
N HIS A 242 -12.27 1.86 22.91
CA HIS A 242 -10.88 2.33 22.94
C HIS A 242 -9.96 1.41 23.76
N THR A 243 -10.45 0.28 24.26
CA THR A 243 -9.63 -0.69 24.99
C THR A 243 -9.87 -2.11 24.48
N LEU A 244 -8.80 -2.71 23.95
CA LEU A 244 -8.75 -4.12 23.57
C LEU A 244 -8.07 -4.92 24.68
N VAL A 245 -8.69 -6.03 25.09
CA VAL A 245 -8.12 -6.95 26.08
C VAL A 245 -7.64 -8.21 25.36
N ILE A 246 -6.39 -8.61 25.59
CA ILE A 246 -5.78 -9.83 25.09
C ILE A 246 -5.48 -10.76 26.27
N THR A 247 -6.10 -11.93 26.28
CA THR A 247 -5.81 -13.00 27.24
C THR A 247 -4.84 -13.99 26.61
N THR A 248 -3.69 -14.19 27.25
CA THR A 248 -2.60 -15.03 26.74
C THR A 248 -1.88 -15.77 27.86
N GLY A 249 -1.15 -16.84 27.55
CA GLY A 249 -0.41 -17.62 28.54
C GLY A 249 0.87 -16.92 29.01
N ARG A 250 1.22 -17.07 30.29
CA ARG A 250 2.47 -16.54 30.86
C ARG A 250 3.74 -17.11 30.23
N ASP A 251 3.65 -18.32 29.70
CA ASP A 251 4.76 -19.08 29.13
C ASP A 251 4.88 -18.90 27.60
N TYR A 252 3.97 -18.15 26.96
CA TYR A 252 4.03 -17.95 25.51
C TYR A 252 5.09 -16.92 25.14
N VAL A 253 5.87 -17.25 24.12
CA VAL A 253 6.91 -16.35 23.60
C VAL A 253 6.28 -15.40 22.60
N ALA A 254 5.99 -14.19 23.06
CA ALA A 254 5.53 -13.10 22.19
C ALA A 254 6.68 -12.57 21.32
N LYS A 255 6.46 -12.52 20.00
CA LYS A 255 7.31 -11.80 19.03
C LYS A 255 7.00 -10.30 19.02
N ILE A 256 5.71 -9.99 19.11
CA ILE A 256 5.16 -8.65 19.07
C ILE A 256 4.21 -8.54 20.25
N GLN A 257 4.31 -7.45 21.00
CA GLN A 257 3.42 -7.14 22.11
C GLN A 257 3.39 -5.63 22.32
N HIS A 258 2.36 -4.98 21.77
CA HIS A 258 2.15 -3.55 21.88
C HIS A 258 1.15 -3.22 22.97
N GLY A 259 1.36 -2.11 23.69
CA GLY A 259 0.46 -1.62 24.74
C GLY A 259 -0.54 -0.57 24.26
N GLN A 260 -0.27 0.06 23.12
CA GLN A 260 -1.12 1.08 22.53
C GLN A 260 -0.94 1.13 21.02
N VAL A 261 -2.02 1.45 20.33
CA VAL A 261 -2.03 1.77 18.91
C VAL A 261 -2.83 3.04 18.68
N SER A 262 -2.41 3.86 17.74
CA SER A 262 -3.18 5.03 17.32
C SER A 262 -3.12 5.23 15.82
N SER A 263 -4.22 5.75 15.27
CA SER A 263 -4.28 6.24 13.89
C SER A 263 -5.24 7.42 13.82
N PHE A 264 -4.87 8.43 13.04
CA PHE A 264 -5.57 9.73 12.99
C PHE A 264 -5.68 10.37 14.39
N ASP A 265 -6.91 10.62 14.85
CA ASP A 265 -7.26 11.10 16.19
C ASP A 265 -7.77 9.97 17.11
N TYR A 266 -7.68 8.71 16.66
CA TYR A 266 -8.18 7.53 17.37
C TYR A 266 -7.05 6.78 18.06
N VAL A 267 -7.25 6.43 19.33
CA VAL A 267 -6.27 5.71 20.16
C VAL A 267 -6.95 4.50 20.78
N VAL A 268 -6.30 3.33 20.70
CA VAL A 268 -6.71 2.09 21.36
C VAL A 268 -5.61 1.64 22.32
N GLU A 269 -5.97 1.46 23.58
CA GLU A 269 -5.14 0.84 24.60
C GLU A 269 -5.29 -0.68 24.56
N ILE A 270 -4.20 -1.39 24.83
CA ILE A 270 -4.14 -2.85 24.80
C ILE A 270 -3.80 -3.36 26.19
N GLU A 271 -4.77 -4.01 26.84
CA GLU A 271 -4.62 -4.63 28.15
C GLU A 271 -4.30 -6.13 27.99
N TYR A 272 -3.34 -6.64 28.76
CA TYR A 272 -2.99 -8.06 28.76
C TYR A 272 -3.41 -8.74 30.05
N ILE A 273 -4.12 -9.87 29.92
CA ILE A 273 -4.43 -10.80 31.02
C ILE A 273 -3.57 -12.05 30.81
N PHE A 274 -2.74 -12.37 31.80
CA PHE A 274 -1.83 -13.51 31.75
C PHE A 274 -2.30 -14.65 32.64
N ASP A 275 -2.78 -15.70 31.99
CA ASP A 275 -3.25 -16.95 32.61
C ASP A 275 -2.12 -18.00 32.71
#